data_AF-A0A9P0J9Y8-F1
#
_entry.id   AF-A0A9P0J9Y8-F1
#
_cell.length_a   1.000
_cell.length_b   1.000
_cell.length_c   1.000
_cell.angle_alpha   90.00
_cell.angle_beta   90.00
_cell.angle_gamma   90.00
#
_symmetry.space_group_name_H-M   'P 1'
#
loop_
_entity.id
_entity.type
_entity.pdbx_description
1 polymer ?
#
loop_
_entity_poly.entity_id
_entity_poly.type
_entity_poly.pdbx_seq_one_letter_code
_entity_poly.pdbx_strand_id
1 'polypeptide(L)'
;MLGVDIKGTIAERKKKEKEERQKERREKQSSNFKSVDNFQFRSSDSDSSDPCDCLPSTSSTHENVLIDFGPPKSKRGRKEIMSPRLSAALDKCKVSDRDCVHLLTAVLETLEIDSSEYIINRTSIKISREKFRQQISERVRLKFNNLNLKSLVLHWDSKILPDITGKSKVDRLPVVVTALNMEQLLGVPEIKSGTGREISSALYHTLQEWSLEDTIQAFVFDTTASNTGILNGACHLLEQKLDRNILYLACRHHVYEIVLHGVFTTVNLVTSTGPDIIIFKKFKNEWRNIDQNSFSTWSTDENVKNILKGISDEILIFAKNKIKDNFPRDDYKELLELIIIF
;
A
#
# COMPACT_ATOMS: atom_id res chain seq x y z
N MET A 1 7.29 -0.77 1.44
CA MET A 1 7.16 -1.66 2.61
C MET A 1 8.44 -2.47 2.76
N LEU A 2 9.20 -2.30 3.86
CA LEU A 2 10.43 -3.05 4.13
C LEU A 2 10.41 -3.46 5.61
N GLY A 3 10.85 -4.68 5.94
CA GLY A 3 10.55 -5.36 7.21
C GLY A 3 9.51 -6.49 7.09
N VAL A 4 8.98 -6.72 5.89
CA VAL A 4 8.21 -7.93 5.51
C VAL A 4 9.19 -8.92 4.86
N ASP A 5 9.17 -10.19 5.26
CA ASP A 5 9.92 -11.26 4.58
C ASP A 5 9.28 -11.55 3.20
N ILE A 6 9.75 -10.83 2.17
CA ILE A 6 9.24 -10.90 0.79
C ILE A 6 9.24 -12.36 0.27
N LYS A 7 10.28 -13.15 0.57
CA LYS A 7 10.34 -14.57 0.16
C LYS A 7 9.26 -15.39 0.87
N GLY A 8 9.01 -15.10 2.15
CA GLY A 8 7.90 -15.63 2.93
C GLY A 8 6.54 -15.29 2.35
N THR A 9 6.25 -14.00 2.14
CA THR A 9 4.97 -13.53 1.62
C THR A 9 4.68 -14.05 0.22
N ILE A 10 5.70 -14.20 -0.65
CA ILE A 10 5.57 -14.88 -1.94
C ILE A 10 5.11 -16.34 -1.77
N ALA A 11 5.70 -17.08 -0.83
CA ALA A 11 5.35 -18.49 -0.59
C ALA A 11 3.92 -18.61 0.00
N GLU A 12 3.54 -17.72 0.92
CA GLU A 12 2.19 -17.68 1.50
C GLU A 12 1.13 -17.28 0.47
N ARG A 13 1.40 -16.29 -0.39
CA ARG A 13 0.48 -15.90 -1.48
C ARG A 13 0.24 -17.06 -2.45
N LYS A 14 1.31 -17.74 -2.89
CA LYS A 14 1.21 -18.97 -3.69
C LYS A 14 0.44 -20.09 -2.99
N LYS A 15 0.56 -20.21 -1.65
CA LYS A 15 -0.19 -21.18 -0.86
C LYS A 15 -1.70 -20.84 -0.86
N LYS A 16 -2.07 -19.60 -0.58
CA LYS A 16 -3.47 -19.13 -0.63
C LYS A 16 -4.08 -19.30 -2.03
N GLU A 17 -3.37 -18.87 -3.08
CA GLU A 17 -3.80 -19.07 -4.47
C GLU A 17 -4.02 -20.56 -4.82
N LYS A 18 -3.23 -21.46 -4.24
CA LYS A 18 -3.40 -22.92 -4.40
C LYS A 18 -4.60 -23.45 -3.60
N GLU A 19 -4.83 -22.94 -2.40
CA GLU A 19 -5.97 -23.29 -1.54
C GLU A 19 -7.30 -22.80 -2.14
N GLU A 20 -7.35 -21.57 -2.66
CA GLU A 20 -8.50 -21.03 -3.39
C GLU A 20 -8.80 -21.86 -4.65
N ARG A 21 -7.79 -22.15 -5.48
CA ARG A 21 -7.96 -23.04 -6.66
C ARG A 21 -8.39 -24.46 -6.28
N GLN A 22 -8.01 -24.97 -5.12
CA GLN A 22 -8.52 -26.25 -4.61
C GLN A 22 -9.97 -26.14 -4.13
N LYS A 23 -10.36 -25.04 -3.50
CA LYS A 23 -11.73 -24.76 -3.08
C LYS A 23 -12.67 -24.65 -4.28
N GLU A 24 -12.31 -23.85 -5.29
CA GLU A 24 -13.07 -23.74 -6.56
C GLU A 24 -13.23 -25.09 -7.26
N ARG A 25 -12.19 -25.94 -7.26
CA ARG A 25 -12.25 -27.29 -7.84
C ARG A 25 -13.22 -28.20 -7.07
N ARG A 26 -13.23 -28.14 -5.74
CA ARG A 26 -14.17 -28.89 -4.89
C ARG A 26 -15.61 -28.41 -5.08
N GLU A 27 -15.81 -27.09 -5.18
CA GLU A 27 -17.12 -26.49 -5.45
C GLU A 27 -17.65 -26.90 -6.83
N LYS A 28 -16.82 -26.87 -7.88
CA LYS A 28 -17.17 -27.35 -9.22
C LYS A 28 -17.43 -28.87 -9.29
N GLN A 29 -16.72 -29.67 -8.49
CA GLN A 29 -17.02 -31.11 -8.38
C GLN A 29 -18.34 -31.36 -7.63
N SER A 30 -18.63 -30.60 -6.57
CA SER A 30 -19.89 -30.70 -5.83
C SER A 30 -21.09 -30.23 -6.65
N SER A 31 -20.95 -29.19 -7.48
CA SER A 31 -22.01 -28.77 -8.40
C SER A 31 -22.30 -29.81 -9.47
N ASN A 32 -21.26 -30.45 -10.03
CA ASN A 32 -21.46 -31.52 -11.02
C ASN A 32 -22.13 -32.76 -10.41
N PHE A 33 -21.81 -33.12 -9.16
CA PHE A 33 -22.42 -34.28 -8.50
C PHE A 33 -23.94 -34.08 -8.30
N LYS A 34 -24.37 -32.86 -7.91
CA LYS A 34 -25.79 -32.50 -7.74
C LYS A 34 -26.61 -32.51 -9.03
N SER A 35 -25.99 -32.59 -10.21
CA SER A 35 -26.70 -32.72 -11.49
C SER A 35 -26.95 -34.17 -11.92
N VAL A 36 -26.40 -35.17 -11.21
CA VAL A 36 -26.49 -36.59 -11.60
C VAL A 36 -27.58 -37.35 -10.85
N ASP A 37 -27.98 -36.91 -9.65
CA ASP A 37 -28.96 -37.61 -8.78
C ASP A 37 -30.43 -37.62 -9.26
N ASN A 38 -30.71 -37.16 -10.49
CA ASN A 38 -32.09 -36.98 -10.99
C ASN A 38 -32.55 -38.03 -12.01
N PHE A 39 -32.04 -39.27 -11.93
CA PHE A 39 -32.48 -40.41 -12.74
C PHE A 39 -32.75 -41.65 -11.86
N GLN A 40 -33.98 -42.17 -11.86
CA GLN A 40 -34.43 -43.23 -10.96
C GLN A 40 -35.24 -44.31 -11.68
N PHE A 41 -34.72 -45.56 -11.76
CA PHE A 41 -35.43 -46.83 -12.01
C PHE A 41 -34.41 -47.99 -11.98
N ARG A 42 -34.65 -49.24 -11.53
CA ARG A 42 -35.55 -49.87 -10.52
C ARG A 42 -34.91 -51.23 -10.12
N SER A 43 -35.46 -51.90 -9.10
CA SER A 43 -35.09 -53.24 -8.56
C SER A 43 -35.01 -54.38 -9.63
N SER A 44 -34.42 -55.56 -9.38
CA SER A 44 -34.20 -56.32 -8.12
C SER A 44 -32.89 -57.19 -8.20
N ASP A 45 -32.62 -58.32 -7.50
CA ASP A 45 -33.36 -59.18 -6.53
C ASP A 45 -32.43 -59.84 -5.44
N SER A 46 -32.44 -61.17 -5.21
CA SER A 46 -31.98 -61.85 -3.99
C SER A 46 -30.85 -62.91 -4.10
N ASP A 47 -30.45 -63.41 -2.91
CA ASP A 47 -29.79 -64.69 -2.56
C ASP A 47 -28.24 -64.83 -2.57
N SER A 48 -27.61 -65.68 -1.74
CA SER A 48 -27.82 -66.11 -0.32
C SER A 48 -26.66 -67.04 0.11
N SER A 49 -26.38 -67.19 1.43
CA SER A 49 -25.58 -68.30 2.05
C SER A 49 -24.05 -68.38 1.70
N ASP A 50 -23.10 -68.90 2.50
CA ASP A 50 -23.11 -69.46 3.87
C ASP A 50 -21.64 -69.51 4.48
N PRO A 51 -21.30 -70.16 5.64
CA PRO A 51 -20.50 -69.47 6.68
C PRO A 51 -19.28 -70.27 7.26
N CYS A 52 -18.81 -69.86 8.46
CA CYS A 52 -18.07 -70.66 9.47
C CYS A 52 -16.58 -71.05 9.17
N ASP A 53 -15.67 -71.31 10.13
CA ASP A 53 -15.72 -71.18 11.61
C ASP A 53 -14.33 -71.13 12.30
N CYS A 54 -14.34 -70.82 13.61
CA CYS A 54 -13.43 -71.25 14.69
C CYS A 54 -11.90 -70.91 14.74
N LEU A 55 -11.54 -70.25 15.86
CA LEU A 55 -10.25 -70.28 16.58
C LEU A 55 -10.04 -71.64 17.30
N PRO A 56 -8.81 -72.03 17.76
CA PRO A 56 -8.42 -71.72 19.16
C PRO A 56 -6.90 -71.61 19.52
N SER A 57 -6.63 -70.77 20.53
CA SER A 57 -5.73 -70.99 21.69
C SER A 57 -4.18 -70.92 21.66
N THR A 58 -3.66 -70.09 22.60
CA THR A 58 -2.44 -70.27 23.46
C THR A 58 -1.04 -70.26 22.81
N SER A 59 0.06 -69.80 23.43
CA SER A 59 0.31 -69.00 24.66
C SER A 59 1.82 -68.68 24.75
N SER A 60 2.23 -67.51 25.25
CA SER A 60 3.46 -67.32 26.08
C SER A 60 3.74 -65.84 26.33
N THR A 61 4.09 -65.51 27.58
CA THR A 61 4.56 -64.19 28.03
C THR A 61 6.08 -64.10 27.89
N HIS A 62 6.57 -63.07 27.19
CA HIS A 62 7.95 -62.61 27.32
C HIS A 62 7.99 -61.08 27.45
N GLU A 63 8.49 -60.61 28.59
CA GLU A 63 8.74 -59.20 28.84
C GLU A 63 9.92 -58.72 27.98
N ASN A 64 9.63 -57.98 26.91
CA ASN A 64 10.65 -57.26 26.17
C ASN A 64 10.73 -55.82 26.67
N VAL A 65 11.82 -55.50 27.38
CA VAL A 65 12.17 -54.12 27.76
C VAL A 65 12.57 -53.36 26.50
N LEU A 66 11.59 -52.70 25.88
CA LEU A 66 11.81 -51.78 24.77
C LEU A 66 12.47 -50.49 25.29
N ILE A 67 13.76 -50.35 25.02
CA ILE A 67 14.47 -49.08 25.20
C ILE A 67 13.99 -48.12 24.10
N ASP A 68 13.21 -47.12 24.49
CA ASP A 68 12.64 -46.10 23.60
C ASP A 68 13.74 -45.17 23.05
N PHE A 69 14.33 -45.55 21.92
CA PHE A 69 15.15 -44.67 21.06
C PHE A 69 14.28 -43.82 20.13
N GLY A 70 13.19 -43.24 20.64
CA GLY A 70 12.50 -42.14 19.97
C GLY A 70 13.43 -40.92 19.81
N PRO A 71 13.31 -40.14 18.73
CA PRO A 71 14.05 -38.88 18.60
C PRO A 71 13.69 -37.97 19.79
N PRO A 72 14.67 -37.25 20.38
CA PRO A 72 14.46 -36.49 21.61
C PRO A 72 13.29 -35.52 21.43
N LYS A 73 12.26 -35.67 22.26
CA LYS A 73 11.05 -34.82 22.26
C LYS A 73 11.50 -33.37 22.32
N SER A 74 11.30 -32.62 21.24
CA SER A 74 11.84 -31.28 21.12
C SER A 74 11.31 -30.40 22.24
N LYS A 75 12.22 -29.91 23.09
CA LYS A 75 11.90 -28.91 24.11
C LYS A 75 11.48 -27.64 23.38
N ARG A 76 10.17 -27.49 23.18
CA ARG A 76 9.59 -26.30 22.58
C ARG A 76 9.60 -25.19 23.63
N GLY A 77 10.36 -24.12 23.36
CA GLY A 77 10.40 -22.95 24.22
C GLY A 77 9.01 -22.41 24.54
N ARG A 78 8.88 -21.90 25.76
CA ARG A 78 7.61 -21.47 26.37
C ARG A 78 7.60 -19.99 26.77
N LYS A 79 8.77 -19.36 26.91
CA LYS A 79 8.91 -17.95 27.27
C LYS A 79 8.71 -17.08 26.03
N GLU A 80 7.82 -16.08 26.11
CA GLU A 80 7.69 -15.06 25.07
C GLU A 80 8.89 -14.11 25.13
N ILE A 81 9.57 -13.91 23.99
CA ILE A 81 10.68 -12.96 23.83
C ILE A 81 10.25 -11.66 23.13
N MET A 82 9.17 -11.73 22.35
CA MET A 82 8.71 -10.63 21.51
C MET A 82 7.88 -9.63 22.33
N SER A 83 8.28 -8.36 22.32
CA SER A 83 7.56 -7.25 22.95
C SER A 83 7.16 -6.17 21.92
N PRO A 84 6.18 -5.28 22.23
CA PRO A 84 5.81 -4.19 21.33
C PRO A 84 7.00 -3.30 20.96
N ARG A 85 7.89 -3.01 21.93
CA ARG A 85 9.09 -2.19 21.75
C ARG A 85 10.09 -2.86 20.81
N LEU A 86 10.34 -4.16 20.99
CA LEU A 86 11.22 -4.95 20.14
C LEU A 86 10.66 -5.07 18.71
N SER A 87 9.37 -5.39 18.57
CA SER A 87 8.70 -5.46 17.27
C SER A 87 8.79 -4.14 16.49
N ALA A 88 8.54 -3.00 17.16
CA ALA A 88 8.65 -1.69 16.54
C ALA A 88 10.10 -1.33 16.14
N ALA A 89 11.10 -1.74 16.92
CA ALA A 89 12.51 -1.56 16.57
C ALA A 89 12.90 -2.40 15.33
N LEU A 90 12.50 -3.68 15.29
CA LEU A 90 12.73 -4.58 14.14
C LEU A 90 12.05 -4.05 12.86
N ASP A 91 10.83 -3.52 12.97
CA ASP A 91 10.11 -2.90 11.87
C ASP A 91 10.83 -1.64 11.37
N LYS A 92 11.24 -0.72 12.28
CA LYS A 92 11.98 0.50 11.93
C LYS A 92 13.33 0.19 11.27
N CYS A 93 14.03 -0.83 11.76
CA CYS A 93 15.31 -1.30 11.21
C CYS A 93 15.14 -2.23 10.00
N LYS A 94 13.91 -2.47 9.51
CA LYS A 94 13.58 -3.27 8.32
C LYS A 94 14.04 -4.74 8.39
N VAL A 95 14.18 -5.28 9.61
CA VAL A 95 14.66 -6.65 9.88
C VAL A 95 13.59 -7.67 9.48
N SER A 96 13.96 -8.70 8.70
CA SER A 96 13.01 -9.76 8.32
C SER A 96 12.73 -10.73 9.47
N ASP A 97 11.65 -11.51 9.40
CA ASP A 97 11.32 -12.51 10.42
C ASP A 97 12.39 -13.61 10.54
N ARG A 98 13.18 -13.84 9.48
CA ARG A 98 14.30 -14.78 9.49
C ARG A 98 15.53 -14.18 10.17
N ASP A 99 15.89 -12.96 9.82
CA ASP A 99 17.05 -12.27 10.41
C ASP A 99 16.81 -12.01 11.90
N CYS A 100 15.54 -11.77 12.29
CA CYS A 100 15.11 -11.70 13.68
C CYS A 100 15.42 -12.99 14.46
N VAL A 101 15.16 -14.18 13.89
CA VAL A 101 15.54 -15.47 14.52
C VAL A 101 17.05 -15.50 14.78
N HIS A 102 17.86 -15.22 13.76
CA HIS A 102 19.32 -15.27 13.89
C HIS A 102 19.86 -14.25 14.90
N LEU A 103 19.35 -13.02 14.90
CA LEU A 103 19.74 -11.98 15.84
C LEU A 103 19.36 -12.34 17.28
N LEU A 104 18.14 -12.86 17.51
CA LEU A 104 17.69 -13.24 18.86
C LEU A 104 18.47 -14.45 19.40
N THR A 105 18.75 -15.45 18.57
CA THR A 105 19.59 -16.59 18.96
C THR A 105 21.00 -16.13 19.34
N ALA A 106 21.68 -15.35 18.49
CA ALA A 106 23.04 -14.88 18.76
C ALA A 106 23.13 -13.98 20.01
N VAL A 107 22.11 -13.16 20.28
CA VAL A 107 22.04 -12.33 21.50
C VAL A 107 21.89 -13.20 22.74
N LEU A 108 21.05 -14.23 22.73
CA LEU A 108 20.90 -15.12 23.90
C LEU A 108 22.15 -15.96 24.15
N GLU A 109 22.78 -16.47 23.10
CA GLU A 109 24.08 -17.17 23.18
C GLU A 109 25.16 -16.28 23.81
N THR A 110 25.24 -15.00 23.40
CA THR A 110 26.17 -14.00 23.96
C THR A 110 25.88 -13.67 25.43
N LEU A 111 24.64 -13.84 25.88
CA LEU A 111 24.20 -13.60 27.26
C LEU A 111 24.21 -14.88 28.12
N GLU A 112 24.71 -16.01 27.59
CA GLU A 112 24.69 -17.33 28.26
C GLU A 112 23.28 -17.81 28.66
N ILE A 113 22.24 -17.37 27.93
CA ILE A 113 20.84 -17.73 28.16
C ILE A 113 20.44 -18.87 27.21
N ASP A 114 19.86 -19.95 27.74
CA ASP A 114 19.37 -21.06 26.90
C ASP A 114 18.24 -20.61 25.95
N SER A 115 18.55 -20.58 24.66
CA SER A 115 17.61 -20.24 23.60
C SER A 115 16.46 -21.26 23.48
N SER A 116 16.62 -22.50 23.99
CA SER A 116 15.59 -23.53 23.99
C SER A 116 14.39 -23.20 24.88
N GLU A 117 14.55 -22.29 25.86
CA GLU A 117 13.47 -21.86 26.74
C GLU A 117 12.48 -20.87 26.06
N TYR A 118 12.90 -20.20 24.99
CA TYR A 118 12.18 -19.07 24.38
C TYR A 118 11.50 -19.45 23.06
N ILE A 119 10.44 -18.74 22.72
CA ILE A 119 9.68 -18.94 21.47
C ILE A 119 10.41 -18.22 20.31
N ILE A 120 11.53 -18.79 19.87
CA ILE A 120 12.36 -18.25 18.78
C ILE A 120 12.17 -19.08 17.51
N ASN A 121 11.01 -18.91 16.86
CA ASN A 121 10.78 -19.45 15.53
C ASN A 121 10.10 -18.41 14.65
N ARG A 122 10.43 -18.44 13.36
CA ARG A 122 9.99 -17.47 12.35
C ARG A 122 8.46 -17.27 12.33
N THR A 123 7.69 -18.35 12.48
CA THR A 123 6.21 -18.29 12.45
C THR A 123 5.65 -17.59 13.69
N SER A 124 6.13 -17.93 14.89
CA SER A 124 5.70 -17.26 16.12
C SER A 124 6.13 -15.79 16.17
N ILE A 125 7.35 -15.47 15.69
CA ILE A 125 7.81 -14.08 15.57
C ILE A 125 6.91 -13.30 14.62
N LYS A 126 6.58 -13.85 13.43
CA LYS A 126 5.67 -13.23 12.46
C LYS A 126 4.29 -12.95 13.07
N ILE A 127 3.65 -13.96 13.67
CA ILE A 127 2.34 -13.82 14.33
C ILE A 127 2.38 -12.77 15.45
N SER A 128 3.45 -12.74 16.24
CA SER A 128 3.63 -11.76 17.31
C SER A 128 3.77 -10.33 16.75
N ARG A 129 4.57 -10.12 15.69
CA ARG A 129 4.68 -8.83 14.99
C ARG A 129 3.34 -8.41 14.37
N GLU A 130 2.63 -9.32 13.72
CA GLU A 130 1.29 -9.07 13.16
C GLU A 130 0.31 -8.60 14.25
N LYS A 131 0.24 -9.29 15.40
CA LYS A 131 -0.55 -8.90 16.57
C LYS A 131 -0.15 -7.52 17.11
N PHE A 132 1.14 -7.22 17.26
CA PHE A 132 1.58 -5.92 17.76
C PHE A 132 1.29 -4.77 16.77
N ARG A 133 1.38 -5.01 15.46
CA ARG A 133 1.00 -4.03 14.44
C ARG A 133 -0.51 -3.74 14.46
N GLN A 134 -1.35 -4.77 14.64
CA GLN A 134 -2.80 -4.60 14.84
C GLN A 134 -3.09 -3.73 16.07
N GLN A 135 -2.50 -4.06 17.23
CA GLN A 135 -2.64 -3.27 18.46
C GLN A 135 -2.12 -1.82 18.35
N ILE A 136 -1.10 -1.57 17.51
CA ILE A 136 -0.65 -0.21 17.20
C ILE A 136 -1.69 0.52 16.37
N SER A 137 -2.22 -0.10 15.32
CA SER A 137 -3.28 0.47 14.47
C SER A 137 -4.54 0.80 15.28
N GLU A 138 -5.02 -0.14 16.10
CA GLU A 138 -6.14 0.04 17.01
C GLU A 138 -5.91 1.22 17.97
N ARG A 139 -4.71 1.33 18.57
CA ARG A 139 -4.36 2.45 19.45
C ARG A 139 -4.35 3.79 18.72
N VAL A 140 -3.88 3.84 17.48
CA VAL A 140 -3.91 5.06 16.65
C VAL A 140 -5.35 5.45 16.34
N ARG A 141 -6.19 4.51 15.89
CA ARG A 141 -7.62 4.74 15.62
C ARG A 141 -8.37 5.19 16.87
N LEU A 142 -8.19 4.52 18.01
CA LEU A 142 -8.81 4.91 19.28
C LEU A 142 -8.34 6.31 19.74
N LYS A 143 -7.04 6.60 19.63
CA LYS A 143 -6.51 7.93 19.96
C LYS A 143 -7.13 9.01 19.07
N PHE A 144 -7.33 8.74 17.78
CA PHE A 144 -7.96 9.67 16.85
C PHE A 144 -9.45 9.86 17.16
N ASN A 145 -10.22 8.77 17.29
CA ASN A 145 -11.66 8.84 17.54
C ASN A 145 -11.98 9.53 18.89
N ASN A 146 -11.12 9.38 19.90
CA ASN A 146 -11.24 10.09 21.19
C ASN A 146 -11.14 11.62 21.09
N LEU A 147 -10.70 12.17 19.96
CA LEU A 147 -10.69 13.63 19.72
C LEU A 147 -12.09 14.18 19.40
N ASN A 148 -13.06 13.31 19.05
CA ASN A 148 -14.46 13.64 18.79
C ASN A 148 -14.65 14.83 17.81
N LEU A 149 -13.88 14.79 16.71
CA LEU A 149 -13.89 15.82 15.68
C LEU A 149 -15.17 15.74 14.84
N LYS A 150 -15.92 16.85 14.77
CA LYS A 150 -17.21 16.93 14.05
C LYS A 150 -17.08 17.24 12.56
N SER A 151 -15.93 17.75 12.13
CA SER A 151 -15.71 18.22 10.76
C SER A 151 -14.30 17.88 10.31
N LEU A 152 -14.22 17.00 9.31
CA LEU A 152 -12.98 16.55 8.69
C LEU A 152 -12.97 16.89 7.20
N VAL A 153 -11.80 17.15 6.65
CA VAL A 153 -11.56 17.20 5.20
C VAL A 153 -10.88 15.91 4.79
N LEU A 154 -11.48 15.16 3.87
CA LEU A 154 -10.94 13.93 3.30
C LEU A 154 -10.07 14.24 2.09
N HIS A 155 -8.85 13.71 2.06
CA HIS A 155 -7.88 13.85 0.99
C HIS A 155 -7.53 12.48 0.43
N TRP A 156 -7.35 12.39 -0.88
CA TRP A 156 -6.77 11.21 -1.52
C TRP A 156 -5.92 11.58 -2.74
N ASP A 157 -4.96 10.71 -3.02
CA ASP A 157 -4.14 10.69 -4.24
C ASP A 157 -3.85 9.21 -4.57
N SER A 158 -3.49 8.90 -5.81
CA SER A 158 -3.19 7.54 -6.28
C SER A 158 -1.71 7.37 -6.60
N LYS A 159 -1.12 6.23 -6.23
CA LYS A 159 0.27 5.94 -6.56
C LYS A 159 0.49 4.48 -6.93
N ILE A 160 0.96 4.28 -8.16
CA ILE A 160 1.46 3.00 -8.62
C ILE A 160 2.74 2.64 -7.85
N LEU A 161 2.64 1.64 -6.98
CA LEU A 161 3.74 1.12 -6.17
C LEU A 161 3.99 -0.38 -6.47
N PRO A 162 5.18 -0.92 -6.15
CA PRO A 162 5.38 -2.37 -6.14
C PRO A 162 4.43 -3.02 -5.12
N ASP A 163 3.87 -4.17 -5.48
CA ASP A 163 3.04 -4.96 -4.58
C ASP A 163 3.86 -5.52 -3.41
N ILE A 164 3.18 -6.10 -2.41
CA ILE A 164 3.85 -6.65 -1.21
C ILE A 164 4.88 -7.74 -1.59
N THR A 165 4.68 -8.43 -2.73
CA THR A 165 5.65 -9.42 -3.25
C THR A 165 6.75 -8.84 -4.14
N GLY A 166 6.68 -7.56 -4.52
CA GLY A 166 7.61 -6.88 -5.40
C GLY A 166 7.58 -7.35 -6.87
N LYS A 167 6.52 -8.08 -7.28
CA LYS A 167 6.41 -8.73 -8.59
C LYS A 167 5.47 -8.02 -9.55
N SER A 168 4.42 -7.41 -9.03
CA SER A 168 3.51 -6.59 -9.81
C SER A 168 3.60 -5.13 -9.37
N LYS A 169 3.18 -4.23 -10.26
CA LYS A 169 2.79 -2.89 -9.86
C LYS A 169 1.30 -2.94 -9.52
N VAL A 170 0.93 -2.25 -8.46
CA VAL A 170 -0.43 -2.14 -7.94
C VAL A 170 -0.69 -0.70 -7.60
N ASP A 171 -1.92 -0.25 -7.81
CA ASP A 171 -2.29 1.09 -7.39
C ASP A 171 -2.54 1.10 -5.88
N ARG A 172 -2.18 2.22 -5.25
CA ARG A 172 -2.26 2.45 -3.82
C ARG A 172 -2.84 3.83 -3.62
N LEU A 173 -3.94 3.88 -2.89
CA LEU A 173 -4.69 5.09 -2.62
C LEU A 173 -4.46 5.51 -1.16
N PRO A 174 -3.45 6.33 -0.83
CA PRO A 174 -3.41 7.04 0.44
C PRO A 174 -4.74 7.75 0.72
N VAL A 175 -5.35 7.43 1.87
CA VAL A 175 -6.57 8.08 2.36
C VAL A 175 -6.22 8.80 3.64
N VAL A 176 -6.30 10.13 3.62
CA VAL A 176 -5.90 11.02 4.71
C VAL A 176 -7.08 11.88 5.11
N VAL A 177 -7.29 12.10 6.40
CA VAL A 177 -8.20 13.15 6.89
C VAL A 177 -7.41 14.24 7.59
N THR A 178 -7.90 15.47 7.47
CA THR A 178 -7.32 16.63 8.16
C THR A 178 -8.38 17.41 8.92
N ALA A 179 -7.93 18.06 9.98
CA ALA A 179 -8.66 19.05 10.76
C ALA A 179 -7.70 20.20 11.12
N LEU A 180 -8.16 21.16 11.92
CA LEU A 180 -7.32 22.27 12.37
C LEU A 180 -6.06 21.72 13.10
N ASN A 181 -4.88 22.04 12.54
CA ASN A 181 -3.56 21.60 13.02
C ASN A 181 -3.41 20.07 13.16
N MET A 182 -4.10 19.29 12.32
CA MET A 182 -4.10 17.83 12.42
C MET A 182 -4.21 17.13 11.07
N GLU A 183 -3.43 16.06 10.93
CA GLU A 183 -3.45 15.14 9.80
C GLU A 183 -3.44 13.70 10.34
N GLN A 184 -4.28 12.83 9.77
CA GLN A 184 -4.33 11.41 10.09
C GLN A 184 -4.47 10.59 8.81
N LEU A 185 -3.47 9.74 8.53
CA LEU A 185 -3.56 8.69 7.53
C LEU A 185 -4.53 7.62 8.03
N LEU A 186 -5.65 7.42 7.33
CA LEU A 186 -6.63 6.37 7.64
C LEU A 186 -6.18 5.01 7.10
N GLY A 187 -5.60 5.01 5.90
CA GLY A 187 -5.17 3.79 5.22
C GLY A 187 -4.46 4.04 3.91
N VAL A 188 -3.97 2.95 3.30
CA VAL A 188 -3.40 2.95 1.94
C VAL A 188 -3.91 1.69 1.19
N PRO A 189 -5.24 1.58 0.95
CA PRO A 189 -5.83 0.44 0.25
C PRO A 189 -5.23 0.19 -1.15
N GLU A 190 -5.26 -1.09 -1.56
CA GLU A 190 -5.05 -1.50 -2.94
C GLU A 190 -6.34 -1.28 -3.74
N ILE A 191 -6.27 -0.54 -4.85
CA ILE A 191 -7.38 -0.43 -5.80
C ILE A 191 -7.05 -1.21 -7.07
N LYS A 192 -8.04 -1.92 -7.62
CA LYS A 192 -7.85 -2.80 -8.78
C LYS A 192 -7.71 -2.01 -10.09
N SER A 193 -8.28 -0.81 -10.12
CA SER A 193 -8.16 0.16 -11.22
C SER A 193 -8.35 1.57 -10.67
N GLY A 194 -7.74 2.58 -11.31
CA GLY A 194 -7.97 3.99 -11.02
C GLY A 194 -9.33 4.53 -11.52
N THR A 195 -10.38 3.70 -11.55
CA THR A 195 -11.72 4.16 -11.92
C THR A 195 -12.41 4.78 -10.72
N GLY A 196 -13.23 5.82 -10.94
CA GLY A 196 -13.92 6.52 -9.84
C GLY A 196 -14.80 5.63 -8.97
N ARG A 197 -15.33 4.53 -9.53
CA ARG A 197 -16.07 3.50 -8.79
C ARG A 197 -15.20 2.74 -7.79
N GLU A 198 -14.02 2.29 -8.20
CA GLU A 198 -13.08 1.57 -7.30
C GLU A 198 -12.51 2.53 -6.25
N ILE A 199 -12.15 3.76 -6.65
CA ILE A 199 -11.68 4.82 -5.74
C ILE A 199 -12.76 5.14 -4.69
N SER A 200 -13.99 5.49 -5.11
CA SER A 200 -15.13 5.77 -4.21
C SER A 200 -15.42 4.61 -3.26
N SER A 201 -15.36 3.36 -3.76
CA SER A 201 -15.60 2.17 -2.93
C SER A 201 -14.50 1.96 -1.88
N ALA A 202 -13.24 2.17 -2.24
CA ALA A 202 -12.10 2.09 -1.31
C ALA A 202 -12.13 3.23 -0.26
N LEU A 203 -12.46 4.45 -0.67
CA LEU A 203 -12.64 5.60 0.23
C LEU A 203 -13.77 5.32 1.23
N TYR A 204 -14.96 4.95 0.74
CA TYR A 204 -16.11 4.66 1.59
C TYR A 204 -15.79 3.54 2.60
N HIS A 205 -15.23 2.41 2.15
CA HIS A 205 -14.83 1.33 3.05
C HIS A 205 -13.83 1.79 4.13
N THR A 206 -12.85 2.62 3.76
CA THR A 206 -11.87 3.19 4.70
C THR A 206 -12.54 4.12 5.72
N LEU A 207 -13.57 4.89 5.33
CA LEU A 207 -14.36 5.68 6.28
C LEU A 207 -15.13 4.80 7.27
N GLN A 208 -15.77 3.72 6.78
CA GLN A 208 -16.50 2.77 7.63
C GLN A 208 -15.60 2.07 8.66
N GLU A 209 -14.37 1.71 8.28
CA GLU A 209 -13.38 1.12 9.20
C GLU A 209 -12.98 2.06 10.36
N TRP A 210 -13.17 3.37 10.20
CA TRP A 210 -12.87 4.39 11.20
C TRP A 210 -14.12 5.01 11.86
N SER A 211 -15.31 4.74 11.33
CA SER A 211 -16.60 5.33 11.76
C SER A 211 -16.61 6.86 11.60
N LEU A 212 -16.29 7.32 10.38
CA LEU A 212 -16.13 8.75 10.04
C LEU A 212 -17.14 9.26 9.00
N GLU A 213 -18.07 8.42 8.54
CA GLU A 213 -19.02 8.69 7.46
C GLU A 213 -19.77 10.02 7.66
N ASP A 214 -20.22 10.33 8.88
CA ASP A 214 -20.96 11.56 9.21
C ASP A 214 -20.07 12.79 9.42
N THR A 215 -18.75 12.63 9.54
CA THR A 215 -17.82 13.70 9.95
C THR A 215 -17.18 14.43 8.77
N ILE A 216 -17.12 13.83 7.59
CA ILE A 216 -16.44 14.41 6.41
C ILE A 216 -17.25 15.60 5.86
N GLN A 217 -16.73 16.83 5.89
CA GLN A 217 -17.44 18.00 5.35
C GLN A 217 -16.91 18.46 3.99
N ALA A 218 -15.72 18.02 3.60
CA ALA A 218 -15.11 18.36 2.32
C ALA A 218 -14.24 17.24 1.75
N PHE A 219 -14.07 17.26 0.43
CA PHE A 219 -13.20 16.38 -0.35
C PHE A 219 -12.07 17.17 -1.01
N VAL A 220 -10.83 16.69 -0.93
CA VAL A 220 -9.67 17.21 -1.66
C VAL A 220 -9.10 16.12 -2.58
N PHE A 221 -9.01 16.44 -3.86
CA PHE A 221 -8.72 15.49 -4.93
C PHE A 221 -8.06 16.17 -6.13
N ASP A 222 -7.28 15.44 -6.91
CA ASP A 222 -6.80 15.85 -8.23
C ASP A 222 -7.95 15.86 -9.26
N THR A 223 -7.92 16.81 -10.21
CA THR A 223 -9.04 17.04 -11.15
C THR A 223 -9.12 16.04 -12.30
N THR A 224 -8.53 14.85 -12.19
CA THR A 224 -8.64 13.79 -13.19
C THR A 224 -10.09 13.33 -13.36
N ALA A 225 -10.46 12.89 -14.57
CA ALA A 225 -11.82 12.44 -14.90
C ALA A 225 -12.31 11.26 -14.04
N SER A 226 -11.39 10.45 -13.50
CA SER A 226 -11.65 9.41 -12.51
C SER A 226 -12.21 9.95 -11.20
N ASN A 227 -11.84 11.16 -10.78
CA ASN A 227 -12.36 11.80 -9.57
C ASN A 227 -13.54 12.74 -9.88
N THR A 228 -13.44 13.52 -10.96
CA THR A 228 -14.37 14.63 -11.28
C THR A 228 -15.50 14.29 -12.27
N GLY A 229 -15.49 13.09 -12.88
CA GLY A 229 -16.46 12.73 -13.90
C GLY A 229 -17.92 12.78 -13.40
N ILE A 230 -18.79 13.48 -14.13
CA ILE A 230 -20.16 13.81 -13.71
C ILE A 230 -20.97 12.57 -13.28
N LEU A 231 -20.84 11.44 -13.99
CA LEU A 231 -21.64 10.23 -13.74
C LEU A 231 -20.89 9.11 -12.98
N ASN A 232 -19.56 9.07 -13.07
CA ASN A 232 -18.73 7.95 -12.60
C ASN A 232 -17.46 8.39 -11.85
N GLY A 233 -17.33 9.68 -11.55
CA GLY A 233 -16.23 10.25 -10.77
C GLY A 233 -16.32 9.85 -9.30
N ALA A 234 -15.16 9.64 -8.69
CA ALA A 234 -15.05 9.22 -7.30
C ALA A 234 -15.80 10.16 -6.34
N CYS A 235 -15.74 11.48 -6.56
CA CYS A 235 -16.39 12.47 -5.71
C CYS A 235 -17.92 12.30 -5.75
N HIS A 236 -18.51 12.27 -6.95
CA HIS A 236 -19.95 12.11 -7.15
C HIS A 236 -20.48 10.81 -6.54
N LEU A 237 -19.79 9.69 -6.82
CA LEU A 237 -20.17 8.38 -6.31
C LEU A 237 -19.98 8.26 -4.78
N LEU A 238 -19.01 8.96 -4.19
CA LEU A 238 -18.81 8.98 -2.74
C LEU A 238 -19.82 9.90 -2.04
N GLU A 239 -20.13 11.06 -2.61
CA GLU A 239 -21.17 11.96 -2.10
C GLU A 239 -22.54 11.26 -2.07
N GLN A 240 -22.91 10.54 -3.14
CA GLN A 240 -24.10 9.69 -3.16
C GLN A 240 -24.11 8.60 -2.08
N LYS A 241 -22.94 8.08 -1.68
CA LYS A 241 -22.83 7.09 -0.59
C LYS A 241 -22.93 7.70 0.80
N LEU A 242 -22.59 8.98 0.95
CA LEU A 242 -22.71 9.73 2.20
C LEU A 242 -24.08 10.42 2.36
N ASP A 243 -24.90 10.43 1.29
CA ASP A 243 -26.26 10.97 1.22
C ASP A 243 -26.41 12.41 1.76
N ARG A 244 -25.42 13.25 1.46
CA ARG A 244 -25.38 14.67 1.88
C ARG A 244 -24.42 15.48 1.03
N ASN A 245 -24.67 16.79 0.96
CA ASN A 245 -23.80 17.73 0.25
C ASN A 245 -22.40 17.77 0.87
N ILE A 246 -21.37 17.67 0.05
CA ILE A 246 -19.96 17.76 0.45
C ILE A 246 -19.27 18.92 -0.29
N LEU A 247 -18.42 19.68 0.41
CA LEU A 247 -17.64 20.74 -0.24
C LEU A 247 -16.50 20.16 -1.06
N TYR A 248 -16.51 20.37 -2.38
CA TYR A 248 -15.46 19.90 -3.28
C TYR A 248 -14.32 20.92 -3.36
N LEU A 249 -13.11 20.51 -2.98
CA LEU A 249 -11.90 21.32 -2.95
C LEU A 249 -10.85 20.75 -3.93
N ALA A 250 -11.05 21.04 -5.21
CA ALA A 250 -10.13 20.63 -6.28
C ALA A 250 -8.67 21.02 -5.95
N CYS A 251 -7.74 20.08 -6.14
CA CYS A 251 -6.33 20.25 -5.82
C CYS A 251 -5.71 21.37 -6.65
N ARG A 252 -5.41 22.49 -5.99
CA ARG A 252 -4.83 23.67 -6.65
C ARG A 252 -3.50 23.36 -7.34
N HIS A 253 -2.67 22.48 -6.76
CA HIS A 253 -1.40 22.07 -7.39
C HIS A 253 -1.62 21.53 -8.81
N HIS A 254 -2.57 20.60 -8.96
CA HIS A 254 -2.88 19.99 -10.25
C HIS A 254 -3.59 20.96 -11.21
N VAL A 255 -4.42 21.87 -10.71
CA VAL A 255 -4.99 22.96 -11.54
C VAL A 255 -3.87 23.84 -12.13
N TYR A 256 -2.86 24.20 -11.34
CA TYR A 256 -1.71 24.97 -11.84
C TYR A 256 -0.83 24.15 -12.80
N GLU A 257 -0.64 22.86 -12.55
CA GLU A 257 0.04 21.93 -13.48
C GLU A 257 -0.64 21.92 -14.86
N ILE A 258 -1.98 21.84 -14.91
CA ILE A 258 -2.77 21.89 -16.14
C ILE A 258 -2.58 23.23 -16.88
N VAL A 259 -2.59 24.36 -16.15
CA VAL A 259 -2.37 25.69 -16.75
C VAL A 259 -0.95 25.80 -17.33
N LEU A 260 0.07 25.36 -16.60
CA LEU A 260 1.46 25.36 -17.06
C LEU A 260 1.66 24.42 -18.26
N HIS A 261 1.03 23.25 -18.25
CA HIS A 261 1.03 22.32 -19.38
C HIS A 261 0.35 22.93 -20.63
N GLY A 262 -0.74 23.67 -20.43
CA GLY A 262 -1.41 24.44 -21.48
C GLY A 262 -0.46 25.47 -22.11
N VAL A 263 0.15 26.34 -21.29
CA VAL A 263 1.14 27.33 -21.76
C VAL A 263 2.29 26.67 -22.50
N PHE A 264 2.89 25.60 -21.94
CA PHE A 264 3.99 24.88 -22.57
C PHE A 264 3.62 24.32 -23.95
N THR A 265 2.42 23.75 -24.07
CA THR A 265 1.89 23.20 -25.32
C THR A 265 1.58 24.30 -26.34
N THR A 266 1.01 25.43 -25.92
CA THR A 266 0.68 26.57 -26.80
C THR A 266 1.93 27.28 -27.32
N VAL A 267 2.94 27.50 -26.48
CA VAL A 267 4.22 28.13 -26.90
C VAL A 267 5.02 27.18 -27.80
N ASN A 268 4.73 25.87 -27.77
CA ASN A 268 5.33 24.84 -28.63
C ASN A 268 6.87 24.87 -28.60
N LEU A 269 7.44 25.12 -27.42
CA LEU A 269 8.89 25.22 -27.17
C LEU A 269 9.66 24.00 -27.68
N VAL A 270 9.00 22.84 -27.70
CA VAL A 270 9.55 21.57 -28.17
C VAL A 270 8.41 20.75 -28.78
N THR A 271 8.52 20.37 -30.04
CA THR A 271 7.63 19.38 -30.64
C THR A 271 7.92 17.99 -30.05
N SER A 272 6.96 17.44 -29.32
CA SER A 272 7.02 16.06 -28.79
C SER A 272 5.80 15.26 -29.24
N THR A 273 6.05 14.10 -29.85
CA THR A 273 5.03 13.10 -30.19
C THR A 273 4.91 11.98 -29.16
N GLY A 274 5.72 12.02 -28.10
CA GLY A 274 5.73 11.03 -27.02
C GLY A 274 5.47 11.66 -25.64
N PRO A 275 5.18 10.83 -24.61
CA PRO A 275 4.89 11.30 -23.25
C PRO A 275 6.09 11.95 -22.55
N ASP A 276 7.29 11.78 -23.08
CA ASP A 276 8.52 12.36 -22.56
C ASP A 276 9.10 13.40 -23.51
N ILE A 277 9.27 14.62 -23.03
CA ILE A 277 9.93 15.70 -23.76
C ILE A 277 11.43 15.40 -23.87
N ILE A 278 11.91 15.15 -25.08
CA ILE A 278 13.28 14.64 -25.34
C ILE A 278 14.36 15.59 -24.79
N ILE A 279 14.19 16.91 -24.92
CA ILE A 279 15.18 17.87 -24.41
C ILE A 279 15.31 17.80 -22.88
N PHE A 280 14.21 17.62 -22.15
CA PHE A 280 14.24 17.45 -20.69
C PHE A 280 14.89 16.12 -20.28
N LYS A 281 14.68 15.03 -21.04
CA LYS A 281 15.41 13.77 -20.84
C LYS A 281 16.92 13.94 -21.05
N LYS A 282 17.34 14.59 -22.14
CA LYS A 282 18.75 14.88 -22.41
C LYS A 282 19.36 15.74 -21.29
N PHE A 283 18.72 16.85 -20.95
CA PHE A 283 19.15 17.75 -19.89
C PHE A 283 19.28 17.05 -18.54
N LYS A 284 18.29 16.24 -18.13
CA LYS A 284 18.33 15.44 -16.90
C LYS A 284 19.49 14.44 -16.86
N ASN A 285 19.82 13.81 -18.00
CA ASN A 285 20.92 12.87 -18.07
C ASN A 285 22.29 13.59 -18.02
N GLU A 286 22.42 14.72 -18.72
CA GLU A 286 23.64 15.51 -18.80
C GLU A 286 23.82 16.50 -17.64
N TRP A 287 22.86 16.62 -16.71
CA TRP A 287 22.87 17.61 -15.61
C TRP A 287 24.14 17.60 -14.73
N ARG A 288 24.83 16.46 -14.65
CA ARG A 288 26.10 16.31 -13.92
C ARG A 288 27.33 16.78 -14.71
N ASN A 289 27.21 16.92 -16.02
CA ASN A 289 28.25 17.29 -16.96
C ASN A 289 28.17 18.79 -17.37
N ILE A 290 27.06 19.46 -17.02
CA ILE A 290 26.86 20.90 -17.22
C ILE A 290 27.52 21.65 -16.06
N ASP A 291 28.34 22.67 -16.35
CA ASP A 291 28.87 23.56 -15.32
C ASP A 291 27.75 24.48 -14.81
N GLN A 292 27.32 24.24 -13.57
CA GLN A 292 26.23 24.97 -12.92
C GLN A 292 26.64 26.39 -12.49
N ASN A 293 27.94 26.74 -12.58
CA ASN A 293 28.44 28.10 -12.28
C ASN A 293 28.52 28.98 -13.54
N SER A 294 28.40 28.39 -14.73
CA SER A 294 28.58 29.08 -16.02
C SER A 294 27.25 29.12 -16.79
N PHE A 295 26.46 30.18 -16.60
CA PHE A 295 25.22 30.41 -17.32
C PHE A 295 25.18 31.78 -18.02
N SER A 296 24.50 31.80 -19.17
CA SER A 296 24.21 32.99 -19.99
C SER A 296 22.78 33.46 -19.72
N THR A 297 22.57 34.74 -19.37
CA THR A 297 21.24 35.34 -19.18
C THR A 297 20.69 35.90 -20.49
N TRP A 298 19.41 36.28 -20.51
CA TRP A 298 18.68 36.90 -21.62
C TRP A 298 19.43 38.07 -22.26
N SER A 299 20.19 38.80 -21.45
CA SER A 299 20.98 39.97 -21.85
C SER A 299 22.29 39.64 -22.57
N THR A 300 22.75 38.39 -22.49
CA THR A 300 24.04 37.94 -23.06
C THR A 300 23.91 37.35 -24.46
N ASP A 301 22.71 36.88 -24.85
CA ASP A 301 22.39 36.49 -26.23
C ASP A 301 21.73 37.66 -26.97
N GLU A 302 22.35 38.13 -28.05
CA GLU A 302 21.88 39.31 -28.79
C GLU A 302 20.49 39.10 -29.43
N ASN A 303 20.11 37.88 -29.79
CA ASN A 303 18.78 37.59 -30.34
C ASN A 303 17.72 37.63 -29.24
N VAL A 304 17.96 36.95 -28.12
CA VAL A 304 17.04 36.95 -26.96
C VAL A 304 16.83 38.37 -26.42
N LYS A 305 17.93 39.11 -26.25
CA LYS A 305 17.93 40.52 -25.85
C LYS A 305 17.13 41.41 -26.80
N ASN A 306 17.22 41.18 -28.11
CA ASN A 306 16.43 41.94 -29.09
C ASN A 306 14.94 41.56 -29.06
N ILE A 307 14.59 40.30 -28.82
CA ILE A 307 13.20 39.83 -28.69
C ILE A 307 12.53 40.40 -27.43
N LEU A 308 13.24 40.44 -26.30
CA LEU A 308 12.73 40.93 -25.01
C LEU A 308 12.89 42.44 -24.81
N LYS A 309 13.42 43.14 -25.82
CA LYS A 309 13.71 44.58 -25.75
C LYS A 309 12.42 45.39 -25.54
N GLY A 310 12.38 46.14 -24.45
CA GLY A 310 11.24 47.00 -24.09
C GLY A 310 10.19 46.34 -23.17
N ILE A 311 10.31 45.03 -22.89
CA ILE A 311 9.48 44.34 -21.89
C ILE A 311 10.30 43.79 -20.71
N SER A 312 11.58 43.49 -20.90
CA SER A 312 12.43 42.87 -19.87
C SER A 312 12.57 43.73 -18.60
N ASP A 313 12.71 45.05 -18.72
CA ASP A 313 12.82 45.95 -17.57
C ASP A 313 11.54 45.94 -16.71
N GLU A 314 10.35 45.96 -17.34
CA GLU A 314 9.06 45.89 -16.64
C GLU A 314 8.89 44.54 -15.93
N ILE A 315 9.22 43.43 -16.61
CA ILE A 315 9.17 42.08 -16.05
C ILE A 315 10.13 41.94 -14.86
N LEU A 316 11.35 42.48 -14.96
CA LEU A 316 12.33 42.46 -13.87
C LEU A 316 11.91 43.33 -12.69
N ILE A 317 11.31 44.49 -12.93
CA ILE A 317 10.75 45.35 -11.88
C ILE A 317 9.59 44.63 -11.17
N PHE A 318 8.67 44.01 -11.93
CA PHE A 318 7.59 43.20 -11.39
C PHE A 318 8.15 42.07 -10.52
N ALA A 319 9.06 41.24 -11.05
CA ALA A 319 9.58 40.09 -10.34
C ALA A 319 10.36 40.47 -9.06
N LYS A 320 11.24 41.48 -9.13
CA LYS A 320 12.01 41.98 -7.97
C LYS A 320 11.15 42.63 -6.89
N ASN A 321 9.96 43.11 -7.23
CA ASN A 321 8.98 43.56 -6.24
C ASN A 321 8.17 42.38 -5.69
N LYS A 322 7.66 41.51 -6.58
CA LYS A 322 6.78 40.41 -6.22
C LYS A 322 7.47 39.36 -5.34
N ILE A 323 8.76 39.09 -5.55
CA ILE A 323 9.54 38.12 -4.76
C ILE A 323 9.62 38.44 -3.26
N LYS A 324 9.28 39.67 -2.85
CA LYS A 324 9.23 40.12 -1.45
C LYS A 324 7.92 39.74 -0.74
N ASP A 325 6.91 39.31 -1.49
CA ASP A 325 5.62 38.88 -0.94
C ASP A 325 5.72 37.50 -0.28
N ASN A 326 4.83 37.21 0.67
CA ASN A 326 4.64 35.85 1.17
C ASN A 326 3.87 35.02 0.13
N PHE A 327 4.51 33.97 -0.39
CA PHE A 327 3.86 33.00 -1.26
C PHE A 327 3.27 31.83 -0.46
N PRO A 328 2.12 31.28 -0.88
CA PRO A 328 1.55 30.07 -0.28
C PRO A 328 2.30 28.79 -0.68
N ARG A 329 3.28 28.88 -1.59
CA ARG A 329 4.12 27.77 -2.08
C ARG A 329 5.49 28.30 -2.51
N ASP A 330 6.53 27.49 -2.33
CA ASP A 330 7.91 27.88 -2.63
C ASP A 330 8.22 27.96 -4.14
N ASP A 331 7.54 27.18 -5.00
CA ASP A 331 7.79 27.18 -6.45
C ASP A 331 7.39 28.48 -7.15
N TYR A 332 6.51 29.29 -6.54
CA TYR A 332 6.23 30.64 -7.05
C TYR A 332 7.40 31.59 -6.81
N LYS A 333 8.12 31.41 -5.68
CA LYS A 333 9.34 32.14 -5.39
C LYS A 333 10.46 31.66 -6.33
N GLU A 334 10.61 30.35 -6.50
CA GLU A 334 11.56 29.75 -7.45
C GLU A 334 11.33 30.23 -8.88
N LEU A 335 10.07 30.29 -9.35
CA LEU A 335 9.75 30.83 -10.68
C LEU A 335 10.15 32.31 -10.82
N LEU A 336 9.95 33.14 -9.79
CA LEU A 336 10.38 34.54 -9.81
C LEU A 336 11.90 34.69 -9.73
N GLU A 337 12.58 33.83 -8.99
CA GLU A 337 14.05 33.75 -8.96
C GLU A 337 14.58 33.39 -10.36
N LEU A 338 13.98 32.38 -11.01
CA LEU A 338 14.31 31.99 -12.38
C LEU A 338 14.01 33.10 -13.40
N ILE A 339 12.94 33.89 -13.24
CA ILE A 339 12.65 35.06 -14.10
C ILE A 339 13.62 36.24 -13.86
N ILE A 340 14.25 36.32 -12.69
CA ILE A 340 15.27 37.34 -12.38
C ILE A 340 16.66 36.90 -12.88
N ILE A 341 16.94 35.59 -12.88
CA ILE A 341 18.19 34.99 -13.33
C ILE A 341 18.23 34.86 -14.86
N PHE A 342 17.16 34.31 -15.46
CA PHE A 342 17.06 34.09 -16.90
C PHE A 342 16.92 35.41 -17.63
#